data_AF-X0UYQ2-F1
#
_entry.id   AF-X0UYQ2-F1
#
_cell.length_a   1.000
_cell.length_b   1.000
_cell.length_c   1.000
_cell.angle_alpha   90.00
_cell.angle_beta   90.00
_cell.angle_gamma   90.00
#
_symmetry.space_group_name_H-M   'P 1'
#
loop_
_entity.id
_entity.type
_entity.pdbx_description
1 polymer ?
#
loop_
_entity_poly.entity_id
_entity_poly.type
_entity_poly.pdbx_seq_one_letter_code
_entity_poly.pdbx_strand_id
1 'polypeptide(L)'
;VRLQPRLFTDLVNRIPFVETDRPSDFNLSGEVAVSIPNPNTSENGSAYIDDMEGSRQADNLSTTRPDWYQGSKPEHSSTPGHLLRWFNITRGYKKRYIYPDLPEDEQEEAVHVLNIQYLPFGQAYQTANFTEIDSLDYYPTIMRALSKEGTDYSEREFIEVLVRGETGRLNID
;
A
#
# COMPACT_ATOMS: atom_id res chain seq x y z
N VAL A 1 2.93 -59.46 -4.57
CA VAL A 1 3.41 -60.85 -4.80
C VAL A 1 2.42 -61.54 -5.72
N ARG A 2 2.92 -62.10 -6.83
CA ARG A 2 2.11 -62.88 -7.77
C ARG A 2 2.48 -64.35 -7.65
N LEU A 3 1.50 -65.20 -7.39
CA LEU A 3 1.66 -66.64 -7.25
C LEU A 3 0.75 -67.34 -8.24
N GLN A 4 1.16 -68.54 -8.64
CA GLN A 4 0.34 -69.42 -9.46
C GLN A 4 0.00 -70.72 -8.70
N PRO A 5 -0.89 -70.65 -7.69
CA PRO A 5 -1.17 -71.79 -6.84
C PRO A 5 -2.00 -72.84 -7.60
N ARG A 6 -1.47 -74.05 -7.68
CA ARG A 6 -2.16 -75.21 -8.28
C ARG A 6 -3.46 -75.56 -7.56
N LEU A 7 -3.54 -75.28 -6.27
CA LEU A 7 -4.71 -75.56 -5.44
C LEU A 7 -6.00 -74.93 -5.96
N PHE A 8 -5.94 -73.73 -6.57
CA PHE A 8 -7.12 -73.12 -7.19
C PHE A 8 -7.48 -73.76 -8.54
N THR A 9 -6.48 -74.11 -9.36
CA THR A 9 -6.70 -74.85 -10.62
C THR A 9 -7.31 -76.23 -10.33
N ASP A 10 -6.80 -76.94 -9.33
CA ASP A 10 -7.28 -78.27 -8.92
C ASP A 10 -8.70 -78.23 -8.33
N LEU A 11 -9.05 -77.14 -7.61
CA LEU A 11 -10.40 -76.95 -7.09
C LEU A 11 -11.41 -76.72 -8.22
N VAL A 12 -11.04 -75.95 -9.25
CA VAL A 12 -11.88 -75.73 -10.43
C VAL A 12 -12.11 -77.03 -11.20
N ASN A 13 -11.09 -77.88 -11.33
CA ASN A 13 -11.19 -79.18 -11.98
C ASN A 13 -12.03 -80.22 -11.21
N ARG A 14 -12.53 -79.90 -10.00
CA ARG A 14 -13.49 -80.74 -9.26
C ARG A 14 -14.95 -80.47 -9.62
N ILE A 15 -15.23 -79.45 -10.42
CA ILE A 15 -16.58 -79.15 -10.90
C ILE A 15 -16.91 -80.14 -12.04
N PRO A 16 -18.04 -80.87 -11.98
CA PRO A 16 -18.42 -81.80 -13.05
C PRO A 16 -18.47 -81.11 -14.41
N PHE A 17 -17.89 -81.75 -15.43
CA PHE A 17 -17.82 -81.26 -16.82
C PHE A 17 -16.90 -80.05 -17.07
N VAL A 18 -16.01 -79.69 -16.13
CA VAL A 18 -15.00 -78.62 -16.30
C VAL A 18 -13.60 -79.18 -16.14
N GLU A 19 -12.75 -78.98 -17.15
CA GLU A 19 -11.32 -79.37 -17.14
C GLU A 19 -10.47 -78.24 -17.73
N THR A 20 -9.45 -77.80 -17.00
CA THR A 20 -8.56 -76.73 -17.45
C THR A 20 -7.13 -76.91 -16.94
N ASP A 21 -6.18 -76.72 -17.85
CA ASP A 21 -4.74 -76.70 -17.57
C ASP A 21 -4.20 -75.27 -17.42
N ARG A 22 -5.08 -74.25 -17.50
CA ARG A 22 -4.64 -72.86 -17.37
C ARG A 22 -4.20 -72.59 -15.92
N PRO A 23 -2.98 -72.07 -15.69
CA PRO A 23 -2.51 -71.74 -14.35
C PRO A 23 -3.42 -70.68 -13.71
N SER A 24 -3.82 -70.89 -12.46
CA SER A 24 -4.52 -69.88 -11.67
C SER A 24 -3.56 -68.76 -11.30
N ASP A 25 -3.97 -67.50 -11.42
CA ASP A 25 -3.18 -66.34 -11.01
C ASP A 25 -3.74 -65.76 -9.71
N PHE A 26 -2.92 -65.75 -8.66
CA PHE A 26 -3.23 -65.06 -7.41
C PHE A 26 -2.27 -63.89 -7.23
N ASN A 27 -2.82 -62.68 -7.14
CA ASN A 27 -2.02 -61.47 -6.93
C ASN A 27 -2.42 -60.79 -5.63
N LEU A 28 -1.45 -60.58 -4.74
CA LEU A 28 -1.60 -59.84 -3.50
C LEU A 28 -0.70 -58.59 -3.56
N SER A 29 -1.32 -57.42 -3.60
CA SER A 29 -0.63 -56.13 -3.54
C SER A 29 -1.06 -55.39 -2.27
N GLY A 30 -0.09 -54.84 -1.55
CA GLY A 30 -0.30 -53.90 -0.47
C GLY A 30 0.76 -52.81 -0.57
N GLU A 31 0.33 -51.57 -0.42
CA GLU A 31 1.20 -50.40 -0.41
C GLU A 31 1.05 -49.69 0.94
N VAL A 32 2.19 -49.34 1.54
CA VAL A 32 2.25 -48.50 2.73
C VAL A 32 3.04 -47.27 2.33
N ALA A 33 2.34 -46.13 2.24
CA ALA A 33 2.95 -44.84 1.94
C ALA A 33 2.88 -43.94 3.18
N VAL A 34 4.01 -43.33 3.55
CA VAL A 34 4.12 -42.35 4.63
C VAL A 34 4.47 -41.00 4.00
N SER A 35 3.68 -39.98 4.29
CA SER A 35 3.94 -38.61 3.87
C SER A 35 4.34 -37.77 5.07
N ILE A 36 5.52 -37.14 5.00
CA ILE A 36 6.04 -36.22 6.03
C ILE A 36 6.25 -34.86 5.34
N PRO A 37 5.21 -34.03 5.21
CA PRO A 37 5.32 -32.74 4.56
C PRO A 37 6.11 -31.77 5.45
N ASN A 38 7.00 -30.97 4.83
CA ASN A 38 7.56 -29.78 5.44
C ASN A 38 6.85 -28.55 4.84
N PRO A 39 5.95 -27.89 5.59
CA PRO A 39 5.15 -26.79 5.08
C PRO A 39 5.92 -25.47 4.86
N ASN A 40 7.23 -25.42 5.13
CA ASN A 40 8.06 -24.21 5.02
C ASN A 40 7.40 -22.97 5.65
N THR A 41 6.72 -23.18 6.77
CA THR A 41 6.12 -22.13 7.59
C THR A 41 7.16 -21.52 8.51
N SER A 42 6.84 -20.38 9.15
CA SER A 42 7.69 -19.72 10.15
C SER A 42 8.15 -20.71 11.23
N GLU A 43 9.17 -20.37 12.03
CA GLU A 43 9.72 -21.27 13.08
C GLU A 43 8.65 -21.86 14.03
N ASN A 44 7.47 -21.23 14.12
CA ASN A 44 6.35 -21.66 14.96
C ASN A 44 5.24 -22.43 14.22
N GLY A 45 5.42 -22.75 12.94
CA GLY A 45 4.40 -23.45 12.14
C GLY A 45 3.19 -22.60 11.78
N SER A 46 3.25 -21.27 11.95
CA SER A 46 2.11 -20.38 11.74
C SER A 46 1.93 -20.00 10.27
N ALA A 47 0.65 -19.87 9.87
CA ALA A 47 0.23 -19.26 8.63
C ALA A 47 -0.85 -18.22 8.96
N TYR A 48 -0.72 -17.01 8.42
CA TYR A 48 -1.72 -15.95 8.60
C TYR A 48 -2.83 -16.14 7.57
N ILE A 49 -4.08 -16.11 8.04
CA ILE A 49 -5.27 -16.08 7.16
C ILE A 49 -5.44 -14.68 6.58
N ASP A 50 -5.15 -13.66 7.40
CA ASP A 50 -5.10 -12.25 7.05
C ASP A 50 -4.12 -11.57 8.02
N ASP A 51 -3.12 -10.88 7.50
CA ASP A 51 -2.13 -10.09 8.26
C ASP A 51 -2.43 -8.59 8.20
N MET A 52 -3.54 -8.20 7.56
CA MET A 52 -3.97 -6.83 7.31
C MET A 52 -2.94 -5.97 6.56
N GLU A 53 -1.91 -6.56 5.94
CA GLU A 53 -0.89 -5.81 5.21
C GLU A 53 -1.50 -5.01 4.05
N GLY A 54 -2.52 -5.56 3.39
CA GLY A 54 -3.27 -4.92 2.30
C GLY A 54 -4.54 -4.19 2.72
N SER A 55 -4.85 -4.10 4.02
CA SER A 55 -6.12 -3.49 4.50
C SER A 55 -6.21 -1.98 4.21
N ARG A 56 -5.09 -1.33 3.92
CA ARG A 56 -5.02 0.10 3.56
C ARG A 56 -4.40 0.25 2.18
N GLN A 57 -5.13 0.87 1.27
CA GLN A 57 -4.62 1.31 -0.02
C GLN A 57 -4.51 2.84 -0.03
N ALA A 58 -3.28 3.34 -0.16
CA ALA A 58 -3.00 4.76 -0.22
C ALA A 58 -2.70 5.19 -1.66
N ASP A 59 -3.37 6.26 -2.11
CA ASP A 59 -3.01 6.96 -3.34
C ASP A 59 -2.19 8.19 -2.98
N ASN A 60 -0.99 8.29 -3.55
CA ASN A 60 -0.09 9.38 -3.24
C ASN A 60 -0.55 10.69 -3.90
N LEU A 61 -0.95 11.67 -3.10
CA LEU A 61 -1.01 13.05 -3.56
C LEU A 61 0.41 13.57 -3.75
N SER A 62 0.77 13.80 -5.02
CA SER A 62 2.08 14.38 -5.34
C SER A 62 2.39 15.65 -4.54
N THR A 63 3.59 15.66 -3.98
CA THR A 63 4.21 16.78 -3.29
C THR A 63 5.05 17.65 -4.24
N THR A 64 5.00 17.43 -5.55
CA THR A 64 5.81 18.19 -6.51
C THR A 64 5.16 19.53 -6.84
N ARG A 65 5.96 20.60 -6.88
CA ARG A 65 5.54 21.98 -7.14
C ARG A 65 4.75 22.15 -8.46
N PRO A 66 5.07 21.46 -9.57
CA PRO A 66 4.33 21.63 -10.82
C PRO A 66 2.87 21.15 -10.74
N ASP A 67 2.55 20.23 -9.84
CA ASP A 67 1.20 19.68 -9.71
C ASP A 67 0.23 20.61 -8.98
N TRP A 68 0.76 21.68 -8.37
CA TRP A 68 -0.02 22.65 -7.60
C TRP A 68 -0.05 24.01 -8.30
N TYR A 69 -1.24 24.60 -8.32
CA TYR A 69 -1.56 25.86 -8.96
C TYR A 69 -2.15 26.82 -7.94
N GLN A 70 -2.16 28.11 -8.27
CA GLN A 70 -2.84 29.10 -7.45
C GLN A 70 -4.32 28.77 -7.35
N GLY A 71 -4.83 28.68 -6.13
CA GLY A 71 -6.23 28.43 -5.82
C GLY A 71 -7.10 29.68 -5.99
N SER A 72 -8.41 29.47 -6.10
CA SER A 72 -9.38 30.55 -5.99
C SER A 72 -9.39 31.15 -4.57
N LYS A 73 -9.93 32.36 -4.46
CA LYS A 73 -10.24 32.92 -3.15
C LYS A 73 -11.37 32.11 -2.50
N PRO A 74 -11.31 31.81 -1.19
CA PRO A 74 -12.45 31.25 -0.48
C PRO A 74 -13.65 32.20 -0.52
N GLU A 75 -14.87 31.65 -0.45
CA GLU A 75 -16.13 32.40 -0.55
C GLU A 75 -16.22 33.56 0.45
N HIS A 76 -15.65 33.40 1.64
CA HIS A 76 -15.68 34.40 2.73
C HIS A 76 -14.47 35.34 2.77
N SER A 77 -13.59 35.33 1.76
CA SER A 77 -12.41 36.21 1.70
C SER A 77 -12.65 37.46 0.84
N SER A 78 -12.51 38.63 1.47
CA SER A 78 -12.61 39.93 0.81
C SER A 78 -11.33 40.38 0.11
N THR A 79 -10.19 39.74 0.40
CA THR A 79 -8.89 40.11 -0.14
C THR A 79 -8.26 38.99 -0.98
N PRO A 80 -7.74 39.30 -2.19
CA PRO A 80 -6.88 38.37 -2.92
C PRO A 80 -5.72 37.97 -2.01
N GLY A 81 -5.52 36.66 -1.82
CA GLY A 81 -4.48 36.14 -0.95
C GLY A 81 -3.10 36.69 -1.32
N HIS A 82 -2.36 37.16 -0.32
CA HIS A 82 -0.98 37.63 -0.45
C HIS A 82 -0.01 36.52 -0.90
N LEU A 83 1.25 36.89 -1.10
CA LEU A 83 2.34 36.08 -1.65
C LEU A 83 2.55 34.75 -0.91
N LEU A 84 1.90 33.69 -1.42
CA LEU A 84 2.17 32.30 -1.08
C LEU A 84 3.16 31.73 -2.08
N ARG A 85 4.26 31.18 -1.57
CA ARG A 85 5.25 30.49 -2.40
C ARG A 85 5.22 29.01 -2.07
N TRP A 86 5.06 28.17 -3.09
CA TRP A 86 5.21 26.73 -2.97
C TRP A 86 6.35 26.25 -3.84
N PHE A 87 7.21 25.40 -3.28
CA PHE A 87 8.40 24.92 -3.96
C PHE A 87 8.92 23.60 -3.39
N ASN A 88 9.64 22.84 -4.22
CA ASN A 88 10.49 21.77 -3.75
C ASN A 88 11.93 22.26 -3.71
N ILE A 89 12.67 21.81 -2.70
CA ILE A 89 14.11 21.96 -2.67
C ILE A 89 14.77 20.86 -3.51
N THR A 90 15.81 21.20 -4.26
CA THR A 90 16.47 20.26 -5.20
C THR A 90 17.02 19.02 -4.50
N ARG A 91 17.55 19.17 -3.28
CA ARG A 91 18.15 18.06 -2.52
C ARG A 91 17.14 17.23 -1.72
N GLY A 92 15.89 17.67 -1.59
CA GLY A 92 14.92 17.05 -0.69
C GLY A 92 15.31 17.11 0.79
N TYR A 93 14.53 16.42 1.62
CA TYR A 93 14.78 16.22 3.05
C TYR A 93 15.09 14.76 3.31
N LYS A 94 15.99 14.46 4.26
CA LYS A 94 16.26 13.08 4.65
C LYS A 94 15.05 12.46 5.33
N LYS A 95 14.73 11.20 5.00
CA LYS A 95 13.60 10.45 5.57
C LYS A 95 13.60 10.42 7.10
N ARG A 96 14.76 10.32 7.74
CA ARG A 96 14.90 10.33 9.22
C ARG A 96 14.29 11.54 9.94
N TYR A 97 14.09 12.66 9.24
CA TYR A 97 13.47 13.86 9.82
C TYR A 97 11.95 13.87 9.70
N ILE A 98 11.37 12.90 9.00
CA ILE A 98 9.94 12.79 8.68
C ILE A 98 9.37 11.52 9.31
N TYR A 99 10.09 10.40 9.17
CA TYR A 99 9.68 9.09 9.67
C TYR A 99 10.62 8.65 10.81
N PRO A 100 10.10 8.41 12.02
CA PRO A 100 10.93 8.09 13.19
C PRO A 100 11.47 6.65 13.19
N ASP A 101 10.75 5.71 12.58
CA ASP A 101 10.99 4.27 12.71
C ASP A 101 11.40 3.62 11.38
N LEU A 102 12.50 4.09 10.80
CA LEU A 102 13.04 3.52 9.56
C LEU A 102 14.31 2.71 9.79
N PRO A 103 14.56 1.66 8.98
CA PRO A 103 15.87 1.01 8.88
C PRO A 103 17.00 2.01 8.58
N GLU A 104 18.20 1.75 9.08
CA GLU A 104 19.35 2.68 8.99
C GLU A 104 19.72 3.04 7.53
N ASP A 105 19.58 2.08 6.62
CA ASP A 105 19.80 2.26 5.19
C ASP A 105 18.77 3.19 4.54
N GLU A 106 17.52 3.17 4.99
CA GLU A 106 16.46 4.04 4.48
C GLU A 106 16.52 5.47 5.04
N GLN A 107 17.04 5.64 6.26
CA GLN A 107 17.04 6.93 6.97
C GLN A 107 17.75 8.06 6.20
N GLU A 108 18.77 7.70 5.43
CA GLU A 108 19.62 8.64 4.67
C GLU A 108 19.06 9.02 3.30
N GLU A 109 18.00 8.35 2.84
CA GLU A 109 17.36 8.66 1.57
C GLU A 109 16.67 10.03 1.61
N ALA A 110 16.73 10.75 0.49
CA ALA A 110 16.09 12.04 0.34
C ALA A 110 14.68 11.89 -0.26
N VAL A 111 13.72 12.60 0.31
CA VAL A 111 12.35 12.71 -0.19
C VAL A 111 12.00 14.17 -0.47
N HIS A 112 11.18 14.38 -1.51
CA HIS A 112 10.67 15.71 -1.82
C HIS A 112 9.41 16.01 -1.01
N VAL A 113 9.44 17.18 -0.37
CA VAL A 113 8.30 17.74 0.36
C VAL A 113 7.88 19.03 -0.34
N LEU A 114 6.58 19.29 -0.37
CA LEU A 114 6.05 20.57 -0.84
C LEU A 114 6.24 21.61 0.28
N ASN A 115 7.20 22.52 0.09
CA ASN A 115 7.39 23.62 1.03
C ASN A 115 6.36 24.68 0.70
N ILE A 116 5.63 25.14 1.71
CA ILE A 116 4.65 26.21 1.60
C ILE A 116 5.13 27.35 2.49
N GLN A 117 5.40 28.49 1.89
CA GLN A 117 5.85 29.69 2.59
C GLN A 117 4.82 30.80 2.44
N TYR A 118 4.28 31.23 3.57
CA TYR A 118 3.43 32.41 3.69
C TYR A 118 4.30 33.64 3.96
N LEU A 119 4.11 34.71 3.18
CA LEU A 119 4.78 35.99 3.38
C LEU A 119 3.76 37.07 3.76
N PRO A 120 3.78 37.57 5.00
CA PRO A 120 2.89 38.65 5.41
C PRO A 120 3.24 39.96 4.67
N PHE A 121 2.21 40.72 4.30
CA PHE A 121 2.28 41.93 3.46
C PHE A 121 3.33 42.95 3.92
N GLY A 122 3.46 43.18 5.23
CA GLY A 122 4.40 44.14 5.80
C GLY A 122 5.89 43.85 5.55
N GLN A 123 6.24 42.62 5.15
CA GLN A 123 7.62 42.25 4.82
C GLN A 123 7.93 42.24 3.31
N ALA A 124 6.92 42.20 2.44
CA ALA A 124 7.13 42.15 0.99
C ALA A 124 7.24 43.55 0.35
N TYR A 125 6.66 44.58 0.98
CA TYR A 125 6.66 45.96 0.47
C TYR A 125 6.81 46.97 1.61
N GLN A 126 8.03 47.42 1.89
CA GLN A 126 8.30 48.52 2.86
C GLN A 126 7.97 49.93 2.31
N THR A 127 7.21 50.04 1.21
CA THR A 127 7.16 51.28 0.41
C THR A 127 5.82 52.01 0.38
N ALA A 128 4.85 51.64 1.21
CA ALA A 128 3.60 52.38 1.27
C ALA A 128 3.18 52.61 2.72
N ASN A 129 2.91 53.88 3.06
CA ASN A 129 2.37 54.36 4.31
C ASN A 129 0.94 53.82 4.56
N PHE A 130 0.81 52.50 4.73
CA PHE A 130 -0.42 51.88 5.18
C PHE A 130 -0.30 51.63 6.68
N THR A 131 -0.93 52.50 7.47
CA THR A 131 -0.95 52.45 8.94
C THR A 131 -2.07 51.56 9.51
N GLU A 132 -2.80 50.83 8.68
CA GLU A 132 -3.92 49.98 9.09
C GLU A 132 -3.90 48.66 8.28
N ILE A 133 -3.01 47.75 8.65
CA ILE A 133 -2.95 46.38 8.09
C ILE A 133 -2.76 45.41 9.25
N ASP A 134 -3.68 45.43 10.21
CA ASP A 134 -3.62 44.53 11.38
C ASP A 134 -4.83 43.59 11.47
N SER A 135 -5.74 43.62 10.48
CA SER A 135 -7.00 42.88 10.58
C SER A 135 -7.58 42.34 9.27
N LEU A 136 -6.80 42.24 8.20
CA LEU A 136 -7.29 41.60 6.97
C LEU A 136 -6.94 40.11 7.04
N ASP A 137 -7.97 39.27 7.13
CA ASP A 137 -7.85 37.82 7.05
C ASP A 137 -7.47 37.43 5.61
N TYR A 138 -6.19 37.20 5.39
CA TYR A 138 -5.68 36.77 4.09
C TYR A 138 -5.70 35.26 3.95
N TYR A 139 -6.35 34.78 2.89
CA TYR A 139 -6.44 33.37 2.56
C TYR A 139 -5.77 33.09 1.21
N PRO A 140 -4.44 32.94 1.16
CA PRO A 140 -3.82 32.44 -0.04
C PRO A 140 -4.03 30.94 -0.18
N THR A 141 -4.31 30.51 -1.40
CA THR A 141 -4.73 29.15 -1.69
C THR A 141 -3.83 28.55 -2.76
N ILE A 142 -3.54 27.25 -2.63
CA ILE A 142 -3.07 26.40 -3.73
C ILE A 142 -4.08 25.29 -3.95
N MET A 143 -4.24 24.86 -5.19
CA MET A 143 -5.13 23.77 -5.55
C MET A 143 -4.48 22.86 -6.60
N ARG A 144 -5.00 21.65 -6.69
CA ARG A 144 -4.66 20.67 -7.73
C ARG A 144 -5.89 19.86 -8.08
N ALA A 145 -5.89 19.27 -9.28
CA ALA A 145 -6.81 18.18 -9.56
C ALA A 145 -6.37 16.92 -8.79
N LEU A 146 -7.32 16.23 -8.16
CA LEU A 146 -7.08 14.94 -7.50
C LEU A 146 -6.84 13.84 -8.55
N SER A 147 -7.63 13.83 -9.63
CA SER A 147 -7.43 12.96 -10.78
C SER A 147 -7.63 13.74 -12.08
N LYS A 148 -6.82 13.44 -13.10
CA LYS A 148 -7.01 13.97 -14.46
C LYS A 148 -7.92 13.07 -15.29
N GLU A 149 -8.09 11.83 -14.84
CA GLU A 149 -8.78 10.73 -15.54
C GLU A 149 -10.16 10.43 -14.94
N GLY A 150 -10.51 11.04 -13.81
CA GLY A 150 -11.78 10.78 -13.12
C GLY A 150 -11.75 9.53 -12.25
N THR A 151 -10.62 9.27 -11.58
CA THR A 151 -10.48 8.21 -10.57
C THR A 151 -11.59 8.31 -9.54
N ASP A 152 -12.21 7.17 -9.25
CA ASP A 152 -13.23 7.06 -8.20
C ASP A 152 -12.56 6.97 -6.82
N TYR A 153 -12.91 7.89 -5.94
CA TYR A 153 -12.44 7.96 -4.55
C TYR A 153 -13.55 7.67 -3.54
N SER A 154 -14.71 7.15 -3.97
CA SER A 154 -15.88 6.93 -3.11
C SER A 154 -15.63 5.95 -1.96
N GLU A 155 -14.70 5.00 -2.12
CA GLU A 155 -14.31 4.05 -1.08
C GLU A 155 -13.12 4.56 -0.21
N ARG A 156 -12.63 5.79 -0.44
CA ARG A 156 -11.54 6.35 0.37
C ARG A 156 -12.09 7.01 1.62
N GLU A 157 -11.49 6.67 2.75
CA GLU A 157 -11.95 7.13 4.06
C GLU A 157 -11.12 8.30 4.62
N PHE A 158 -9.84 8.39 4.26
CA PHE A 158 -8.89 9.31 4.88
C PHE A 158 -8.07 10.09 3.85
N ILE A 159 -7.77 11.34 4.19
CA ILE A 159 -6.69 12.12 3.59
C ILE A 159 -5.61 12.23 4.65
N GLU A 160 -4.44 11.63 4.39
CA GLU A 160 -3.29 11.70 5.28
C GLU A 160 -2.34 12.82 4.83
N VAL A 161 -1.99 13.71 5.75
CA VAL A 161 -1.06 14.81 5.50
C VAL A 161 -0.08 14.93 6.65
N LEU A 162 1.21 14.78 6.36
CA LEU A 162 2.28 15.07 7.31
C LEU A 162 2.69 16.53 7.14
N VAL A 163 2.44 17.34 8.17
CA VAL A 163 2.74 18.78 8.17
C VAL A 163 3.71 19.13 9.28
N ARG A 164 4.71 19.95 8.95
CA ARG A 164 5.59 20.60 9.92
C ARG A 164 5.53 22.11 9.74
N GLY A 165 5.22 22.83 10.80
CA GLY A 165 5.16 24.30 10.83
C GLY A 165 5.31 24.85 12.25
N GLU A 166 5.40 26.17 12.36
CA GLU A 166 5.50 26.87 13.65
C GLU A 166 4.12 27.37 14.12
N THR A 167 3.48 28.21 13.32
CA THR A 167 2.18 28.82 13.62
C THR A 167 1.37 29.03 12.35
N GLY A 168 0.05 28.81 12.40
CA GLY A 168 -0.87 29.09 11.30
C GLY A 168 -2.08 28.15 11.30
N ARG A 169 -3.05 28.44 10.43
CA ARG A 169 -4.19 27.56 10.17
C ARG A 169 -4.18 27.14 8.71
N LEU A 170 -4.03 25.84 8.49
CA LEU A 170 -4.23 25.21 7.18
C LEU A 170 -5.68 24.74 7.09
N ASN A 171 -6.36 25.06 6.00
CA ASN A 171 -7.67 24.51 5.68
C ASN A 171 -7.52 23.68 4.40
N ILE A 172 -8.23 22.54 4.35
CA ILE A 172 -8.30 21.64 3.20
C ILE A 172 -9.76 21.67 2.74
N ASP A 173 -9.96 21.91 1.45
CA ASP A 173 -11.25 21.99 0.75
C ASP A 173 -11.22 21.00 -0.42
#